data_AF-A0A6G1WVE6-F1
#
_entry.id   AF-A0A6G1WVE6-F1
#
_cell.length_a   1.000
_cell.length_b   1.000
_cell.length_c   1.000
_cell.angle_alpha   90.00
_cell.angle_beta   90.00
_cell.angle_gamma   90.00
#
_symmetry.space_group_name_H-M   'P 1'
#
loop_
_entity.id
_entity.type
_entity.pdbx_description
1 polymer ?
#
loop_
_entity_poly.entity_id
_entity_poly.type
_entity_poly.pdbx_seq_one_letter_code
_entity_poly.pdbx_strand_id
1 'polypeptide(L)'
;MSDLPEPKYKWRQTWPNHPKHFCGYDGSRHIASIYWSHMGWWNWFMCWNWAKNASRWKRPNGQAGSAREAALEAEKCYEAILRCEWPGMVPEDLQCMLENEEWMRTRP
;
A
#
# COMPACT_ATOMS: atom_id res chain seq x y z
N MET A 1 4.92 -19.04 15.77
CA MET A 1 5.45 -18.07 14.79
C MET A 1 4.70 -18.30 13.50
N SER A 2 4.21 -17.26 12.82
CA SER A 2 3.45 -17.44 11.57
C SER A 2 4.39 -17.98 10.47
N ASP A 3 3.98 -19.03 9.77
CA ASP A 3 4.71 -19.61 8.60
C ASP A 3 4.72 -18.69 7.37
N LEU A 4 4.29 -17.44 7.54
CA LEU A 4 4.24 -16.43 6.50
C LEU A 4 5.62 -15.82 6.27
N PRO A 5 5.96 -15.55 4.99
CA PRO A 5 7.21 -14.89 4.65
C PRO A 5 7.32 -13.52 5.31
N GLU A 6 8.55 -13.05 5.47
CA GLU A 6 8.79 -11.68 5.90
C GLU A 6 8.37 -10.70 4.78
N PRO A 7 7.69 -9.58 5.12
CA PRO A 7 7.40 -8.55 4.13
C PRO A 7 8.69 -8.01 3.49
N LYS A 8 8.64 -7.77 2.18
CA LYS A 8 9.77 -7.27 1.38
C LYS A 8 10.12 -5.83 1.73
N TYR A 9 9.12 -5.00 2.03
CA TYR A 9 9.26 -3.57 2.25
C TYR A 9 9.41 -3.23 3.73
N LYS A 10 9.88 -2.01 4.01
CA LYS A 10 10.08 -1.57 5.39
C LYS A 10 8.75 -1.13 6.00
N TRP A 11 8.29 -1.85 7.01
CA TRP A 11 7.10 -1.49 7.79
C TRP A 11 7.50 -0.85 9.11
N ARG A 12 6.89 0.29 9.42
CA ARG A 12 7.17 1.04 10.65
C ARG A 12 5.86 1.44 11.32
N GLN A 13 5.86 1.46 12.63
CA GLN A 13 4.72 1.98 13.38
C GLN A 13 4.49 3.46 12.99
N THR A 14 3.26 3.81 12.64
CA THR A 14 2.94 5.12 12.06
C THR A 14 3.03 6.23 13.10
N TRP A 15 2.52 5.97 14.31
CA TRP A 15 2.63 6.89 15.44
C TRP A 15 3.02 6.14 16.71
N PRO A 16 3.87 6.70 17.58
CA PRO A 16 4.33 6.04 18.81
C PRO A 16 3.20 5.55 19.73
N ASN A 17 2.07 6.25 19.75
CA ASN A 17 0.90 5.95 20.59
C ASN A 17 -0.15 5.06 19.89
N HIS A 18 0.08 4.60 18.66
CA HIS A 18 -0.82 3.70 17.93
C HIS A 18 -0.11 2.39 17.57
N PRO A 19 0.04 1.47 18.54
CA PRO A 19 0.83 0.23 18.37
C PRO A 19 0.25 -0.75 17.35
N LYS A 20 -0.96 -0.50 16.87
CA LYS A 20 -1.65 -1.32 15.87
C LYS A 20 -1.92 -0.57 14.58
N HIS A 21 -1.03 0.35 14.21
CA HIS A 21 -1.06 1.06 12.95
C HIS A 21 0.36 1.16 12.39
N PHE A 22 0.57 0.67 11.17
CA PHE A 22 1.87 0.64 10.52
C PHE A 22 1.78 1.19 9.10
N CYS A 23 2.83 1.87 8.66
CA CYS A 23 3.01 2.32 7.28
C CYS A 23 4.13 1.51 6.63
N GLY A 24 3.90 1.10 5.39
CA GLY A 24 4.89 0.43 4.54
C GLY A 24 5.63 1.43 3.65
N TYR A 25 6.91 1.21 3.41
CA TYR A 25 7.75 2.07 2.58
C TYR A 25 8.65 1.31 1.60
N ASP A 26 8.71 1.82 0.38
CA ASP A 26 9.68 1.46 -0.66
C ASP A 26 10.70 2.60 -0.81
N GLY A 27 11.86 2.45 -0.16
CA GLY A 27 12.79 3.58 0.02
C GLY A 27 12.13 4.72 0.80
N SER A 28 11.92 5.87 0.14
CA SER A 28 11.19 7.03 0.69
C SER A 28 9.71 7.05 0.32
N ARG A 29 9.25 6.19 -0.60
CA ARG A 29 7.85 6.14 -1.07
C ARG A 29 6.97 5.48 -0.02
N HIS A 30 5.90 6.15 0.39
CA HIS A 30 4.86 5.58 1.25
C HIS A 30 3.89 4.74 0.40
N ILE A 31 3.91 3.41 0.58
CA ILE A 31 3.14 2.49 -0.30
C ILE A 31 1.74 2.20 0.25
N ALA A 32 1.63 1.93 1.55
CA ALA A 32 0.41 1.44 2.17
C ALA A 32 0.37 1.70 3.67
N SER A 33 -0.80 1.53 4.25
CA SER A 33 -0.98 1.47 5.70
C SER A 33 -1.79 0.24 6.09
N ILE A 34 -1.45 -0.34 7.25
CA ILE A 34 -2.21 -1.42 7.88
C ILE A 34 -2.59 -1.01 9.29
N TYR A 35 -3.77 -1.41 9.74
CA TYR A 35 -4.22 -1.11 11.08
C TYR A 35 -5.19 -2.14 11.63
N TRP A 36 -5.22 -2.30 12.94
CA TRP A 36 -6.18 -3.16 13.60
C TRP A 36 -7.56 -2.51 13.65
N SER A 37 -8.55 -3.20 13.09
CA SER A 37 -9.96 -2.88 13.22
C SER A 37 -10.46 -3.25 14.62
N HIS A 38 -11.34 -2.43 15.19
CA HIS A 38 -12.05 -2.77 16.43
C HIS A 38 -12.91 -4.03 16.29
N MET A 39 -13.23 -4.45 15.06
CA MET A 39 -14.01 -5.65 14.76
C MET A 39 -13.19 -6.95 14.74
N GLY A 40 -11.88 -6.91 15.04
CA GLY A 40 -11.08 -8.12 15.27
C GLY A 40 -10.24 -8.62 14.08
N TRP A 41 -9.98 -7.78 13.09
CA TRP A 41 -9.11 -8.08 11.95
C TRP A 41 -8.16 -6.93 11.63
N TRP A 42 -7.10 -7.20 10.85
CA TRP A 42 -6.25 -6.17 10.30
C TRP A 42 -6.82 -5.67 8.98
N ASN A 43 -6.99 -4.36 8.84
CA ASN A 43 -7.26 -3.71 7.57
C ASN A 43 -5.95 -3.32 6.91
N TRP A 44 -5.92 -3.32 5.58
CA TRP A 44 -4.86 -2.70 4.79
C TRP A 44 -5.46 -1.83 3.70
N PHE A 45 -4.75 -0.77 3.32
CA PHE A 45 -5.10 0.06 2.17
C PHE A 45 -3.84 0.68 1.55
N MET A 46 -3.83 0.75 0.22
CA MET A 46 -2.80 1.45 -0.52
C MET A 46 -2.94 2.96 -0.35
N CYS A 47 -1.82 3.62 -0.07
CA CYS A 47 -1.73 5.08 -0.07
C CYS A 47 -1.30 5.60 -1.45
N TRP A 48 -0.68 4.73 -2.26
CA TRP A 48 -0.25 5.02 -3.63
C TRP A 48 -1.31 4.53 -4.64
N ASN A 49 -2.42 5.25 -4.73
CA ASN A 49 -3.59 4.89 -5.55
C ASN A 49 -4.36 6.12 -6.08
N TRP A 50 -3.69 7.24 -6.30
CA TRP A 50 -4.31 8.54 -6.61
C TRP A 50 -4.23 8.91 -8.10
N ALA A 51 -4.04 7.93 -8.98
CA ALA A 51 -4.07 8.14 -10.43
C ALA A 51 -5.39 8.77 -10.91
N LYS A 52 -5.34 9.47 -12.04
CA LYS A 52 -6.50 10.17 -12.62
C LYS A 52 -7.74 9.28 -12.78
N ASN A 53 -7.58 8.00 -13.13
CA ASN A 53 -8.70 7.05 -13.28
C ASN A 53 -8.81 6.05 -12.12
N ALA A 54 -8.23 6.33 -10.96
CA ALA A 54 -8.25 5.42 -9.80
C ALA A 54 -9.66 5.03 -9.33
N SER A 55 -10.69 5.81 -9.68
CA SER A 55 -12.10 5.46 -9.43
C SER A 55 -12.58 4.21 -10.18
N ARG A 56 -11.91 3.83 -11.27
CA ARG A 56 -12.21 2.63 -12.07
C ARG A 56 -11.50 1.38 -11.54
N TRP A 57 -10.54 1.56 -10.65
CA TRP A 57 -9.79 0.44 -10.10
C TRP A 57 -10.67 -0.37 -9.15
N LYS A 58 -10.39 -1.67 -9.05
CA LYS A 58 -10.77 -2.39 -7.85
C LYS A 58 -10.12 -1.67 -6.66
N ARG A 59 -10.89 -1.36 -5.62
CA ARG A 59 -10.37 -0.64 -4.44
C ARG A 59 -9.14 -1.39 -3.89
N PRO A 60 -7.96 -0.74 -3.79
CA PRO A 60 -6.73 -1.38 -3.35
C PRO A 60 -6.68 -1.39 -1.81
N ASN A 61 -7.59 -2.15 -1.22
CA ASN A 61 -7.70 -2.36 0.21
C ASN A 61 -8.22 -3.77 0.52
N GLY A 62 -8.17 -4.15 1.78
CA GLY A 62 -8.67 -5.45 2.22
C GLY A 62 -8.51 -5.69 3.71
N GLN A 63 -8.75 -6.94 4.09
CA GLN A 63 -8.74 -7.42 5.47
C GLN A 63 -7.87 -8.68 5.57
N ALA A 64 -7.25 -8.90 6.73
CA ALA A 64 -6.44 -10.08 7.01
C ALA A 64 -6.47 -10.45 8.51
N GLY A 65 -6.11 -11.70 8.82
CA GLY A 65 -6.11 -12.23 10.18
C GLY A 65 -4.93 -11.74 11.03
N SER A 66 -3.84 -11.32 10.40
CA SER A 66 -2.67 -10.77 11.10
C SER A 66 -2.05 -9.55 10.43
N ALA A 67 -1.23 -8.80 11.17
CA ALA A 67 -0.47 -7.66 10.64
C ALA A 67 0.46 -8.08 9.50
N ARG A 68 1.07 -9.27 9.62
CA ARG A 68 1.98 -9.81 8.59
C ARG A 68 1.21 -10.16 7.33
N GLU A 69 0.03 -10.79 7.43
CA GLU A 69 -0.81 -11.05 6.26
C GLU A 69 -1.27 -9.74 5.60
N ALA A 70 -1.71 -8.76 6.40
CA ALA A 70 -2.14 -7.46 5.89
C ALA A 70 -1.00 -6.75 5.13
N ALA A 71 0.23 -6.79 5.68
CA ALA A 71 1.41 -6.27 5.01
C ALA A 71 1.65 -7.00 3.67
N LEU A 72 1.71 -8.34 3.68
CA LEU A 72 1.97 -9.13 2.47
C LEU A 72 0.91 -8.91 1.38
N GLU A 73 -0.38 -8.82 1.73
CA GLU A 73 -1.44 -8.50 0.76
C GLU A 73 -1.30 -7.09 0.19
N ALA A 74 -0.94 -6.10 1.02
CA ALA A 74 -0.65 -4.75 0.54
C ALA A 74 0.57 -4.72 -0.40
N GLU A 75 1.63 -5.48 -0.11
CA GLU A 75 2.80 -5.59 -0.98
C GLU A 75 2.47 -6.25 -2.31
N LYS A 76 1.67 -7.34 -2.31
CA LYS A 76 1.17 -7.96 -3.55
C LYS A 76 0.37 -6.97 -4.40
N CYS A 77 -0.48 -6.17 -3.76
CA CYS A 77 -1.25 -5.11 -4.44
C CYS A 77 -0.32 -4.06 -5.04
N TYR A 78 0.65 -3.55 -4.28
CA TYR A 78 1.64 -2.58 -4.74
C TYR A 78 2.43 -3.09 -5.95
N GLU A 79 2.91 -4.33 -5.89
CA GLU A 79 3.67 -4.98 -6.96
C GLU A 79 2.82 -5.18 -8.23
N ALA A 80 1.54 -5.51 -8.09
CA ALA A 80 0.62 -5.59 -9.23
C ALA A 80 0.35 -4.19 -9.84
N ILE A 81 0.26 -3.15 -9.02
CA ILE A 81 0.15 -1.76 -9.51
C ILE A 81 1.42 -1.36 -10.28
N LEU A 82 2.61 -1.68 -9.77
CA LEU A 82 3.88 -1.40 -10.46
C LEU A 82 4.02 -2.13 -11.80
N ARG A 83 3.40 -3.30 -11.96
CA ARG A 83 3.31 -4.02 -13.24
C ARG A 83 2.12 -3.61 -14.11
N CYS A 84 1.30 -2.66 -13.65
CA CYS A 84 0.05 -2.26 -14.30
C CYS A 84 -0.94 -3.44 -14.49
N GLU A 85 -0.93 -4.40 -13.57
CA GLU A 85 -1.78 -5.60 -13.57
C GLU A 85 -2.98 -5.47 -12.63
N TRP A 86 -3.08 -4.36 -11.89
CA TRP A 86 -4.17 -4.18 -10.92
C TRP A 86 -5.52 -4.00 -11.64
N PRO A 87 -6.61 -4.68 -11.20
CA PRO A 87 -7.86 -4.67 -11.96
C PRO A 87 -8.44 -3.27 -12.16
N GLY A 88 -8.72 -2.94 -13.41
CA GLY A 88 -9.27 -1.64 -13.82
C GLY A 88 -8.23 -0.54 -14.04
N MET A 89 -6.94 -0.85 -13.84
CA MET A 89 -5.82 0.05 -14.12
C MET A 89 -5.46 0.04 -15.60
N VAL A 90 -5.01 1.19 -16.11
CA VAL A 90 -4.44 1.34 -17.44
C VAL A 90 -3.01 1.93 -17.34
N PRO A 91 -2.14 1.74 -18.35
CA PRO A 91 -0.74 2.20 -18.27
C PRO A 91 -0.60 3.70 -17.97
N GLU A 92 -1.53 4.53 -18.43
CA GLU A 92 -1.57 5.96 -18.17
C GLU A 92 -1.73 6.29 -16.68
N ASP A 93 -2.38 5.41 -15.92
CA ASP A 93 -2.53 5.59 -14.48
C ASP A 93 -1.20 5.38 -13.75
N LEU A 94 -0.41 4.37 -14.16
CA LEU A 94 0.94 4.14 -13.61
C LEU A 94 1.83 5.33 -13.92
N GLN A 95 1.82 5.77 -15.17
CA GLN A 95 2.61 6.90 -15.63
C GLN A 95 2.26 8.17 -14.83
N CYS A 96 0.97 8.46 -14.66
CA CYS A 96 0.48 9.59 -13.86
C CYS A 96 1.04 9.56 -12.41
N MET A 97 1.08 8.38 -11.80
CA MET A 97 1.63 8.25 -10.44
C MET A 97 3.14 8.46 -10.39
N LEU A 98 3.88 7.89 -11.33
CA LEU A 98 5.34 8.06 -11.39
C LEU A 98 5.73 9.52 -11.69
N GLU A 99 5.01 10.20 -12.58
CA GLU A 99 5.23 11.61 -12.91
C GLU A 99 5.02 12.54 -11.72
N ASN A 100 3.94 12.36 -10.96
CA ASN A 100 3.72 13.21 -9.80
C ASN A 100 4.70 12.91 -8.66
N GLU A 101 5.19 11.68 -8.52
CA GLU A 101 6.28 11.42 -7.57
C GLU A 101 7.57 12.13 -7.97
N GLU A 102 7.92 12.09 -9.26
CA GLU A 102 9.09 12.80 -9.77
C GLU A 102 8.93 14.32 -9.61
N TRP A 103 7.74 14.85 -9.88
CA TRP A 103 7.41 16.25 -9.60
C TRP A 103 7.54 16.58 -8.11
N MET A 104 6.99 15.76 -7.20
CA MET A 104 7.08 15.98 -5.75
C MET A 104 8.52 15.98 -5.24
N ARG A 105 9.40 15.20 -5.89
CA ARG A 105 10.84 15.13 -5.59
C ARG A 105 11.61 16.33 -6.12
N THR A 106 11.20 16.90 -7.25
CA THR A 106 11.94 17.95 -7.98
C THR A 106 11.32 19.34 -7.89
N ARG A 107 10.14 19.48 -7.27
CA ARG A 107 9.46 20.76 -7.12
C ARG A 107 10.37 21.78 -6.40
N PRO A 108 10.34 23.07 -6.82
CA PRO A 108 11.11 24.14 -6.20
C PRO A 108 10.77 24.38 -4.72
#